data_AF-A0A2H5XEY0-F1
#
_entry.id   AF-A0A2H5XEY0-F1
#
_cell.length_a   1.000
_cell.length_b   1.000
_cell.length_c   1.000
_cell.angle_alpha   90.00
_cell.angle_beta   90.00
_cell.angle_gamma   90.00
#
_symmetry.space_group_name_H-M   'P 1'
#
loop_
_entity.id
_entity.type
_entity.pdbx_description
1 polymer ?
#
loop_
_entity_poly.entity_id
_entity_poly.type
_entity_poly.pdbx_seq_one_letter_code
_entity_poly.pdbx_strand_id
1 'polypeptide(L)'
;MAEFQDKLSSAQDLNDVAVWYAEVAQLFLVAAMETLEGLAELRAARGALRFIRSAYTESDITVAISVDGALNGLVLLGLSYRTAFRLLQHMLGEELDSNLPISDFLQESELARSALQELANTLAGRAAMHLEAAGKVCMISPPQLTMRRGILLSHRDFQRLVIPLETPVGTLRLEIALMPGDTQGNGGCRDFFVAQHIVRPQQFIARYDFANPDRLGRSVYALLQQVHDRFPLTLNQLMTVRGRVGARLSPLRLEKDSCAHFLRREYDWSVAAFFQVVGHGVWVLALSRSIALLLIDRWLGGPGQMGERIATAWTPLEQAVLQAVMATVGDAYAIAWTQVTEQVTLRLTHVLTGDWTAQASTMLNEGSGALLLSHRIHIGEEVGVLQWLLPADTLLGFSERHRRTASRPSATPLARSVVVTLRCGWQSDPIPLRQLAQLKVGDLLPLHHPLVLWHDNRVIGTGKPFRKGNRIVVQVMPTGARSPLTPFGADGR
;
A
#
# COMPACT_ATOMS: atom_id res chain seq x y z
N MET A 1 44.55 32.45 -27.00
CA MET A 1 45.27 31.64 -25.99
C MET A 1 44.38 31.34 -24.79
N ALA A 2 43.83 32.34 -24.09
CA ALA A 2 42.88 32.14 -22.98
C ALA A 2 41.58 31.41 -23.38
N GLU A 3 40.96 31.79 -24.51
CA GLU A 3 39.75 31.11 -25.05
C GLU A 3 39.99 29.66 -25.52
N PHE A 4 41.24 29.33 -25.85
CA PHE A 4 41.63 27.98 -26.26
C PHE A 4 41.91 27.12 -25.03
N GLN A 5 42.52 27.69 -23.99
CA GLN A 5 42.70 27.06 -22.68
C GLN A 5 41.37 26.81 -21.96
N ASP A 6 40.38 27.71 -22.07
CA ASP A 6 39.05 27.56 -21.46
C ASP A 6 38.19 26.48 -22.17
N LYS A 7 38.39 26.30 -23.48
CA LYS A 7 37.83 25.17 -24.24
C LYS A 7 38.52 23.84 -23.95
N LEU A 8 39.82 23.87 -23.65
CA LEU A 8 40.59 22.68 -23.26
C LEU A 8 40.29 22.25 -21.81
N SER A 9 40.10 23.18 -20.87
CA SER A 9 39.68 22.90 -19.50
C SER A 9 38.25 22.37 -19.46
N SER A 10 37.30 23.02 -20.15
CA SER A 10 35.92 22.52 -20.24
C SER A 10 35.81 21.16 -20.94
N ALA A 11 36.68 20.87 -21.94
CA ALA A 11 36.75 19.55 -22.56
C ALA A 11 37.37 18.49 -21.64
N GLN A 12 38.38 18.84 -20.84
CA GLN A 12 38.94 17.95 -19.81
C GLN A 12 37.94 17.68 -18.69
N ASP A 13 37.24 18.71 -18.20
CA ASP A 13 36.19 18.58 -17.19
C ASP A 13 35.04 17.70 -17.69
N LEU A 14 34.62 17.85 -18.96
CA LEU A 14 33.62 16.99 -19.60
C LEU A 14 34.10 15.53 -19.72
N ASN A 15 35.37 15.33 -20.04
CA ASN A 15 35.96 14.00 -20.14
C ASN A 15 36.04 13.32 -18.77
N ASP A 16 36.42 14.06 -17.73
CA ASP A 16 36.50 13.57 -16.35
C ASP A 16 35.11 13.22 -15.81
N VAL A 17 34.09 14.05 -16.11
CA VAL A 17 32.69 13.74 -15.79
C VAL A 17 32.21 12.50 -16.55
N ALA A 18 32.56 12.35 -17.82
CA ALA A 18 32.18 11.18 -18.62
C ALA A 18 32.84 9.89 -18.11
N VAL A 19 34.13 9.94 -17.76
CA VAL A 19 34.88 8.82 -17.15
C VAL A 19 34.23 8.46 -15.81
N TRP A 20 33.95 9.44 -14.96
CA TRP A 20 33.28 9.21 -13.68
C TRP A 20 31.92 8.55 -13.85
N TYR A 21 31.09 9.03 -14.79
CA TYR A 21 29.79 8.43 -15.07
C TYR A 21 29.92 7.01 -15.61
N ALA A 22 30.92 6.74 -16.46
CA ALA A 22 31.17 5.41 -16.97
C ALA A 22 31.54 4.44 -15.85
N GLU A 23 32.43 4.84 -14.94
CA GLU A 23 32.82 4.04 -13.77
C GLU A 23 31.62 3.73 -12.88
N VAL A 24 30.83 4.75 -12.53
CA VAL A 24 29.66 4.57 -11.67
C VAL A 24 28.58 3.74 -12.36
N ALA A 25 28.29 4.03 -13.64
CA ALA A 25 27.29 3.30 -14.40
C ALA A 25 27.66 1.82 -14.56
N GLN A 26 28.96 1.53 -14.70
CA GLN A 26 29.46 0.17 -14.82
C GLN A 26 29.12 -0.67 -13.58
N LEU A 27 29.19 -0.11 -12.37
CA LEU A 27 28.86 -0.84 -11.13
C LEU A 27 27.41 -1.32 -11.12
N PHE A 28 26.48 -0.47 -11.55
CA PHE A 28 25.05 -0.84 -11.63
C PHE A 28 24.75 -1.74 -12.82
N LEU A 29 25.46 -1.56 -13.93
CA LEU A 29 25.33 -2.44 -15.10
C LEU A 29 25.75 -3.86 -14.77
N VAL A 30 26.92 -4.04 -14.15
CA VAL A 30 27.40 -5.36 -13.71
C VAL A 30 26.43 -5.97 -12.71
N ALA A 31 25.98 -5.20 -11.71
CA ALA A 31 24.98 -5.67 -10.75
C ALA A 31 23.69 -6.15 -11.44
N ALA A 32 23.21 -5.44 -12.47
CA ALA A 32 22.01 -5.81 -13.22
C ALA A 32 22.20 -7.06 -14.07
N MET A 33 23.33 -7.18 -14.77
CA MET A 33 23.65 -8.36 -15.57
C MET A 33 23.78 -9.60 -14.69
N GLU A 34 24.51 -9.51 -13.58
CA GLU A 34 24.66 -10.60 -12.63
C GLU A 34 23.35 -10.97 -11.93
N THR A 35 22.45 -10.00 -11.72
CA THR A 35 21.11 -10.28 -11.18
C THR A 35 20.29 -11.10 -12.17
N LEU A 36 20.29 -10.71 -13.44
CA LEU A 36 19.54 -11.42 -14.49
C LEU A 36 20.11 -12.83 -14.72
N GLU A 37 21.44 -12.99 -14.72
CA GLU A 37 22.07 -14.29 -14.89
C GLU A 37 21.86 -15.19 -13.66
N GLY A 38 22.01 -14.65 -12.44
CA GLY A 38 21.92 -15.43 -11.22
C GLY A 38 20.50 -15.79 -10.77
N LEU A 39 19.50 -14.98 -11.11
CA LEU A 39 18.12 -15.14 -10.62
C LEU A 39 17.15 -15.61 -11.71
N ALA A 40 17.41 -15.26 -12.96
CA ALA A 40 16.55 -15.62 -14.08
C ALA A 40 17.26 -16.46 -15.14
N GLU A 41 18.53 -16.85 -14.95
CA GLU A 41 19.34 -17.58 -15.93
C GLU A 41 19.41 -16.89 -17.32
N LEU A 42 19.21 -15.56 -17.33
CA LEU A 42 19.18 -14.76 -18.55
C LEU A 42 20.49 -14.01 -18.74
N ARG A 43 21.17 -14.31 -19.85
CA ARG A 43 22.31 -13.51 -20.31
C ARG A 43 21.81 -12.25 -21.02
N ALA A 44 22.10 -11.11 -20.42
CA ALA A 44 21.79 -9.80 -20.98
C ALA A 44 22.96 -9.26 -21.82
N ALA A 45 22.66 -8.69 -22.97
CA ALA A 45 23.61 -7.91 -23.76
C ALA A 45 23.29 -6.42 -23.63
N ARG A 46 24.32 -5.58 -23.48
CA ARG A 46 24.14 -4.12 -23.42
C ARG A 46 23.78 -3.58 -24.81
N GLY A 47 22.64 -2.91 -24.91
CA GLY A 47 22.18 -2.21 -26.13
C GLY A 47 22.76 -0.80 -26.30
N ALA A 48 22.18 -0.03 -27.23
CA ALA A 48 22.61 1.32 -27.54
C ALA A 48 22.22 2.32 -26.43
N LEU A 49 23.22 3.03 -25.90
CA LEU A 49 23.03 4.04 -24.85
C LEU A 49 22.24 5.24 -25.37
N ARG A 50 21.40 5.82 -24.51
CA ARG A 50 20.70 7.09 -24.80
C ARG A 50 20.55 7.93 -23.54
N PHE A 51 20.53 9.24 -23.71
CA PHE A 51 20.14 10.17 -22.65
C PHE A 51 18.67 10.56 -22.81
N ILE A 52 17.96 10.62 -21.70
CA ILE A 52 16.57 11.10 -21.64
C ILE A 52 16.51 12.25 -20.64
N ARG A 53 15.75 13.29 -20.95
CA ARG A 53 15.43 14.39 -20.03
C ARG A 53 13.93 14.39 -19.76
N SER A 54 13.53 13.90 -18.60
CA SER A 54 12.12 13.80 -18.22
C SER A 54 11.98 13.60 -16.71
N ALA A 55 11.02 14.30 -16.11
CA ALA A 55 10.59 14.07 -14.74
C ALA A 55 9.74 12.80 -14.55
N TYR A 56 9.32 12.12 -15.63
CA TYR A 56 8.37 11.02 -15.59
C TYR A 56 8.98 9.65 -15.90
N THR A 57 8.36 8.57 -15.41
CA THR A 57 8.70 7.19 -15.81
C THR A 57 8.21 6.87 -17.23
N GLU A 58 9.05 6.22 -18.03
CA GLU A 58 8.68 5.80 -19.39
C GLU A 58 8.21 4.35 -19.49
N SER A 59 8.50 3.52 -18.49
CA SER A 59 8.24 2.08 -18.50
C SER A 59 6.95 1.74 -17.75
N ASP A 60 6.28 0.66 -18.18
CA ASP A 60 5.04 0.19 -17.55
C ASP A 60 5.27 -0.24 -16.10
N ILE A 61 6.41 -0.90 -15.86
CA ILE A 61 6.89 -1.28 -14.55
C ILE A 61 8.25 -0.64 -14.35
N THR A 62 8.44 -0.01 -13.20
CA THR A 62 9.66 0.68 -12.80
C THR A 62 10.01 0.31 -11.37
N VAL A 63 11.22 -0.22 -11.17
CA VAL A 63 11.84 -0.36 -9.86
C VAL A 63 12.70 0.88 -9.62
N ALA A 64 12.51 1.55 -8.50
CA ALA A 64 13.27 2.74 -8.12
C ALA A 64 14.16 2.47 -6.90
N ILE A 65 15.44 2.82 -7.03
CA ILE A 65 16.47 2.64 -6.00
C ILE A 65 17.16 3.99 -5.77
N SER A 66 17.05 4.54 -4.57
CA SER A 66 17.76 5.76 -4.18
C SER A 66 19.14 5.41 -3.64
N VAL A 67 20.11 6.24 -3.96
CA VAL A 67 21.48 6.14 -3.47
C VAL A 67 21.81 7.46 -2.77
N ASP A 68 22.32 7.38 -1.54
CA ASP A 68 22.72 8.53 -0.72
C ASP A 68 24.10 8.25 -0.08
N GLY A 69 24.95 9.26 0.10
CA GLY A 69 26.31 9.12 0.64
C GLY A 69 27.36 9.57 -0.36
N ALA A 70 28.36 8.71 -0.67
CA ALA A 70 29.41 9.05 -1.64
C ALA A 70 28.87 9.28 -3.07
N LEU A 71 27.70 8.73 -3.37
CA LEU A 71 26.90 9.00 -4.56
C LEU A 71 25.48 9.40 -4.11
N ASN A 72 24.90 10.36 -4.81
CA ASN A 72 23.54 10.83 -4.56
C ASN A 72 22.69 10.70 -5.83
N GLY A 73 21.47 10.18 -5.72
CA GLY A 73 20.51 10.18 -6.82
C GLY A 73 19.67 8.92 -6.92
N LEU A 74 19.27 8.58 -8.14
CA LEU A 74 18.29 7.56 -8.45
C LEU A 74 18.78 6.60 -9.53
N VAL A 75 18.57 5.31 -9.29
CA VAL A 75 18.72 4.25 -10.28
C VAL A 75 17.35 3.60 -10.49
N LEU A 76 16.96 3.45 -11.76
CA LEU A 76 15.70 2.86 -12.16
C LEU A 76 15.94 1.59 -12.98
N LEU A 77 15.13 0.56 -12.76
CA LEU A 77 15.02 -0.56 -13.68
C LEU A 77 13.60 -0.56 -14.26
N GLY A 78 13.50 -0.24 -15.54
CA GLY A 78 12.26 -0.17 -16.29
C GLY A 78 12.05 -1.40 -17.16
N LEU A 79 10.81 -1.88 -17.23
CA LEU A 79 10.41 -2.97 -18.12
C LEU A 79 8.97 -2.79 -18.59
N SER A 80 8.66 -3.31 -19.78
CA SER A 80 7.28 -3.35 -20.27
C SER A 80 6.49 -4.48 -19.60
N TYR A 81 5.16 -4.38 -19.60
CA TYR A 81 4.32 -5.50 -19.13
C TYR A 81 4.63 -6.80 -19.87
N ARG A 82 4.87 -6.73 -21.19
CA ARG A 82 5.20 -7.91 -22.01
C ARG A 82 6.55 -8.53 -21.60
N THR A 83 7.55 -7.70 -21.33
CA THR A 83 8.87 -8.18 -20.88
C THR A 83 8.77 -8.81 -19.49
N ALA A 84 8.06 -8.17 -18.56
CA ALA A 84 7.81 -8.70 -17.21
C ALA A 84 7.13 -10.07 -17.26
N PHE A 85 6.09 -10.21 -18.08
CA PHE A 85 5.35 -11.45 -18.19
C PHE A 85 6.22 -12.60 -18.71
N ARG A 86 6.98 -12.37 -19.79
CA ARG A 86 7.90 -13.36 -20.35
C ARG A 86 9.04 -13.71 -19.40
N LEU A 87 9.55 -12.73 -18.66
CA LEU A 87 10.54 -12.94 -17.61
C LEU A 87 10.00 -13.90 -16.54
N LEU A 88 8.75 -13.70 -16.10
CA LEU A 88 8.13 -14.58 -15.11
C LEU A 88 7.86 -15.99 -15.65
N GLN A 89 7.37 -16.11 -16.89
CA GLN A 89 7.21 -17.41 -17.55
C GLN A 89 8.55 -18.17 -17.59
N HIS A 90 9.63 -17.46 -17.95
CA HIS A 90 10.97 -18.04 -17.98
C HIS A 90 11.45 -18.49 -16.60
N MET A 91 11.25 -17.66 -15.57
CA MET A 91 11.64 -18.00 -14.19
C MET A 91 10.85 -19.16 -13.58
N LEU A 92 9.59 -19.34 -14.00
CA LEU A 92 8.74 -20.43 -13.49
C LEU A 92 8.90 -21.74 -14.25
N GLY A 93 9.44 -21.71 -15.46
CA GLY A 93 9.58 -22.90 -16.32
C GLY A 93 8.25 -23.43 -16.87
N GLU A 94 7.15 -22.66 -16.74
CA GLU A 94 5.81 -23.03 -17.18
C GLU A 94 5.19 -21.91 -18.02
N GLU A 95 4.37 -22.28 -19.00
CA GLU A 95 3.56 -21.31 -19.73
C GLU A 95 2.47 -20.77 -18.81
N LEU A 96 2.62 -19.50 -18.40
CA LEU A 96 1.57 -18.77 -17.70
C LEU A 96 0.37 -18.58 -18.65
N ASP A 97 -0.70 -19.32 -18.42
CA ASP A 97 -1.98 -19.15 -19.14
C ASP A 97 -2.90 -18.29 -18.27
N SER A 98 -3.00 -17.00 -18.61
CA SER A 98 -3.87 -16.06 -17.88
C SER A 98 -5.07 -15.66 -18.73
N ASN A 99 -6.27 -15.95 -18.24
CA ASN A 99 -7.53 -15.41 -18.80
C ASN A 99 -7.70 -13.89 -18.57
N LEU A 100 -6.70 -13.24 -17.97
CA LEU A 100 -6.66 -11.80 -17.68
C LEU A 100 -5.71 -11.08 -18.66
N PRO A 101 -5.92 -9.78 -18.94
CA PRO A 101 -4.92 -8.96 -19.59
C PRO A 101 -3.59 -9.00 -18.83
N ILE A 102 -2.46 -8.97 -19.55
CA ILE A 102 -1.10 -9.08 -18.96
C ILE A 102 -0.86 -8.01 -17.87
N SER A 103 -1.36 -6.79 -18.06
CA SER A 103 -1.27 -5.71 -17.07
C SER A 103 -1.92 -6.10 -15.75
N ASP A 104 -3.09 -6.71 -15.83
CA ASP A 104 -3.93 -7.03 -14.68
C ASP A 104 -3.35 -8.25 -13.97
N PHE A 105 -2.92 -9.26 -14.74
CA PHE A 105 -2.17 -10.40 -14.19
C PHE A 105 -0.94 -9.95 -13.40
N LEU A 106 -0.12 -9.04 -13.94
CA LEU A 106 1.09 -8.58 -13.28
C LEU A 106 0.81 -7.74 -12.02
N GLN A 107 -0.25 -6.93 -12.05
CA GLN A 107 -0.65 -6.12 -10.90
C GLN A 107 -1.29 -6.97 -9.80
N GLU A 108 -2.08 -7.98 -10.17
CA GLU A 108 -2.88 -8.78 -9.25
C GLU A 108 -2.17 -10.04 -8.73
N SER A 109 -1.18 -10.56 -9.45
CA SER A 109 -0.43 -11.75 -9.04
C SER A 109 0.60 -11.45 -7.94
N GLU A 110 0.44 -12.08 -6.77
CA GLU A 110 1.45 -12.04 -5.70
C GLU A 110 2.75 -12.71 -6.14
N LEU A 111 2.66 -13.76 -6.97
CA LEU A 111 3.83 -14.41 -7.54
C LEU A 111 4.60 -13.42 -8.41
N ALA A 112 3.93 -12.73 -9.34
CA ALA A 112 4.55 -11.74 -10.21
C ALA A 112 5.24 -10.63 -9.42
N ARG A 113 4.54 -10.08 -8.43
CA ARG A 113 5.06 -9.02 -7.57
C ARG A 113 6.24 -9.50 -6.72
N SER A 114 6.16 -10.69 -6.14
CA SER A 114 7.24 -11.28 -5.33
C SER A 114 8.48 -11.53 -6.17
N ALA A 115 8.33 -12.09 -7.37
CA ALA A 115 9.46 -12.36 -8.26
C ALA A 115 10.13 -11.07 -8.77
N LEU A 116 9.34 -10.06 -9.17
CA LEU A 116 9.87 -8.75 -9.56
C LEU A 116 10.51 -8.01 -8.37
N GLN A 117 9.95 -8.14 -7.17
CA GLN A 117 10.53 -7.57 -5.95
C GLN A 117 11.82 -8.28 -5.55
N GLU A 118 11.92 -9.60 -5.76
CA GLU A 118 13.15 -10.36 -5.49
C GLU A 118 14.26 -9.99 -6.47
N LEU A 119 13.93 -9.81 -7.75
CA LEU A 119 14.86 -9.27 -8.74
C LEU A 119 15.35 -7.88 -8.30
N ALA A 120 14.44 -7.01 -7.86
CA ALA A 120 14.78 -5.68 -7.38
C ALA A 120 15.67 -5.69 -6.12
N ASN A 121 15.35 -6.55 -5.16
CA ASN A 121 16.14 -6.71 -3.93
C ASN A 121 17.54 -7.24 -4.23
N THR A 122 17.64 -8.22 -5.13
CA THR A 122 18.91 -8.80 -5.55
C THR A 122 19.77 -7.77 -6.29
N LEU A 123 19.17 -6.97 -7.19
CA LEU A 123 19.84 -5.86 -7.86
C LEU A 123 20.39 -4.85 -6.85
N ALA A 124 19.57 -4.41 -5.90
CA ALA A 124 19.98 -3.45 -4.86
C ALA A 124 21.12 -4.01 -3.99
N GLY A 125 21.03 -5.28 -3.59
CA GLY A 125 22.07 -5.97 -2.82
C GLY A 125 23.39 -6.08 -3.57
N ARG A 126 23.37 -6.51 -4.84
CA ARG A 126 24.56 -6.58 -5.69
C ARG A 126 25.16 -5.21 -5.95
N ALA A 127 24.33 -4.20 -6.21
CA ALA A 127 24.78 -2.83 -6.38
C ALA A 127 25.49 -2.31 -5.11
N ALA A 128 24.96 -2.60 -3.91
CA ALA A 128 25.60 -2.25 -2.66
C ALA A 128 26.99 -2.90 -2.52
N MET A 129 27.11 -4.19 -2.84
CA MET A 129 28.39 -4.91 -2.80
C MET A 129 29.42 -4.32 -3.78
N HIS A 130 29.01 -4.02 -5.01
CA HIS A 130 29.89 -3.41 -6.02
C HIS A 130 30.33 -1.99 -5.63
N LEU A 131 29.45 -1.20 -4.99
CA LEU A 131 29.80 0.11 -4.46
C LEU A 131 30.81 0.01 -3.30
N GLU A 132 30.60 -0.91 -2.37
CA GLU A 132 31.52 -1.12 -1.24
C GLU A 132 32.90 -1.60 -1.72
N ALA A 133 32.95 -2.52 -2.67
CA ALA A 133 34.19 -3.01 -3.28
C ALA A 133 34.96 -1.89 -4.01
N ALA A 134 34.24 -0.93 -4.60
CA ALA A 134 34.81 0.26 -5.21
C ALA A 134 35.19 1.37 -4.19
N GLY A 135 35.06 1.11 -2.88
CA GLY A 135 35.35 2.06 -1.81
C GLY A 135 34.34 3.22 -1.69
N LYS A 136 33.15 3.08 -2.29
CA LYS A 136 32.09 4.10 -2.27
C LYS A 136 31.10 3.79 -1.14
N VAL A 137 31.23 4.49 -0.02
CA VAL A 137 30.31 4.34 1.12
C VAL A 137 28.97 5.01 0.80
N CYS A 138 27.98 4.19 0.43
CA CYS A 138 26.64 4.62 0.05
C CYS A 138 25.58 3.85 0.83
N MET A 139 24.49 4.54 1.19
CA MET A 139 23.25 3.98 1.69
C MET A 139 22.29 3.79 0.51
N ILE A 140 21.85 2.56 0.29
CA ILE A 140 20.84 2.24 -0.73
C ILE A 140 19.46 2.11 -0.07
N SER A 141 18.45 2.77 -0.63
CA SER A 141 17.06 2.61 -0.16
C SER A 141 16.50 1.24 -0.54
N PRO A 142 15.58 0.66 0.25
CA PRO A 142 14.80 -0.49 -0.20
C PRO A 142 14.16 -0.20 -1.57
N PRO A 143 14.27 -1.11 -2.55
CA PRO A 143 13.76 -0.87 -3.90
C PRO A 143 12.24 -0.72 -3.90
N GLN A 144 11.74 0.31 -4.57
CA GLN A 144 10.31 0.57 -4.73
C GLN A 144 9.82 0.10 -6.10
N LEU A 145 9.04 -0.97 -6.12
CA LEU A 145 8.41 -1.47 -7.34
C LEU A 145 7.12 -0.69 -7.61
N THR A 146 7.03 -0.10 -8.81
CA THR A 146 5.83 0.59 -9.26
C THR A 146 5.38 0.10 -10.63
N MET A 147 4.11 -0.29 -10.76
CA MET A 147 3.52 -0.83 -11.99
C MET A 147 2.58 0.19 -12.65
N ARG A 148 3.15 1.32 -13.06
CA ARG A 148 2.43 2.37 -13.80
C ARG A 148 3.43 3.22 -14.59
N ARG A 149 3.07 3.53 -15.83
CA ARG A 149 3.79 4.48 -16.69
C ARG A 149 3.42 5.93 -16.35
N GLY A 150 4.34 6.86 -16.56
CA GLY A 150 4.07 8.30 -16.41
C GLY A 150 3.99 8.77 -14.95
N ILE A 151 4.71 8.13 -14.04
CA ILE A 151 4.81 8.59 -12.65
C ILE A 151 5.79 9.74 -12.55
N LEU A 152 5.38 10.81 -11.87
CA LEU A 152 6.23 11.96 -11.57
C LEU A 152 7.30 11.57 -10.52
N LEU A 153 8.56 11.59 -10.92
CA LEU A 153 9.72 11.30 -10.07
C LEU A 153 10.27 12.56 -9.39
N SER A 154 10.17 13.72 -10.06
CA SER A 154 10.68 15.01 -9.58
C SER A 154 9.82 16.15 -10.11
N HIS A 155 9.75 17.29 -9.42
CA HIS A 155 9.04 18.48 -9.91
C HIS A 155 9.77 19.23 -11.03
N ARG A 156 11.00 18.82 -11.37
CA ARG A 156 11.79 19.36 -12.47
C ARG A 156 12.34 18.23 -13.31
N ASP A 157 12.40 18.44 -14.62
CA ASP A 157 13.05 17.50 -15.52
C ASP A 157 14.52 17.37 -15.17
N PHE A 158 14.98 16.13 -15.14
CA PHE A 158 16.38 15.77 -14.93
C PHE A 158 16.80 14.79 -16.03
N GLN A 159 18.10 14.72 -16.28
CA GLN A 159 18.63 13.80 -17.27
C GLN A 159 18.75 12.40 -16.65
N ARG A 160 18.74 11.36 -17.48
CA ARG A 160 19.06 9.98 -17.09
C ARG A 160 19.83 9.32 -18.23
N LEU A 161 20.88 8.58 -17.89
CA LEU A 161 21.53 7.65 -18.82
C LEU A 161 20.69 6.37 -18.86
N VAL A 162 20.15 6.02 -20.03
CA VAL A 162 19.42 4.77 -20.23
C VAL A 162 20.31 3.77 -20.92
N ILE A 163 20.48 2.62 -20.28
CA ILE A 163 21.23 1.47 -20.71
C ILE A 163 20.23 0.34 -20.99
N PRO A 164 19.90 0.05 -22.26
CA PRO A 164 19.09 -1.11 -22.60
C PRO A 164 19.86 -2.40 -22.29
N LEU A 165 19.19 -3.34 -21.65
CA LEU A 165 19.64 -4.70 -21.40
C LEU A 165 18.80 -5.62 -22.27
N GLU A 166 19.37 -6.04 -23.39
CA GLU A 166 18.72 -6.94 -24.34
C GLU A 166 18.79 -8.37 -23.82
N THR A 167 17.63 -9.00 -23.66
CA THR A 167 17.52 -10.39 -23.21
C THR A 167 16.58 -11.17 -24.13
N PRO A 168 16.64 -12.52 -24.15
CA PRO A 168 15.70 -13.34 -24.91
C PRO A 168 14.22 -13.07 -24.61
N VAL A 169 13.88 -12.64 -23.39
CA VAL A 169 12.51 -12.35 -22.97
C VAL A 169 12.05 -10.92 -23.30
N GLY A 170 12.96 -10.06 -23.74
CA GLY A 170 12.72 -8.67 -24.12
C GLY A 170 13.73 -7.70 -23.49
N THR A 171 13.57 -6.42 -23.79
CA THR A 171 14.49 -5.38 -23.32
C THR A 171 14.11 -4.88 -21.92
N LEU A 172 15.06 -4.86 -21.00
CA LEU A 172 14.98 -4.11 -19.74
C LEU A 172 15.76 -2.79 -19.89
N ARG A 173 15.41 -1.77 -19.13
CA ARG A 173 16.04 -0.44 -19.19
C ARG A 173 16.63 -0.10 -17.84
N LEU A 174 17.95 -0.12 -17.73
CA LEU A 174 18.63 0.42 -16.56
C LEU A 174 18.83 1.92 -16.76
N GLU A 175 18.19 2.75 -15.95
CA GLU A 175 18.30 4.21 -16.03
C GLU A 175 19.08 4.73 -14.82
N ILE A 176 20.11 5.54 -15.06
CA ILE A 176 21.03 6.02 -14.02
C ILE A 176 21.02 7.55 -14.00
N ALA A 177 20.68 8.11 -12.84
CA ALA A 177 20.78 9.53 -12.52
C ALA A 177 21.46 9.71 -11.17
N LEU A 178 22.78 9.67 -11.16
CA LEU A 178 23.60 9.80 -9.97
C LEU A 178 24.53 11.01 -10.08
N MET A 179 24.95 11.56 -8.96
CA MET A 179 25.93 12.63 -8.85
C MET A 179 26.88 12.37 -7.65
N PRO A 180 28.08 12.97 -7.61
CA PRO A 180 28.98 12.86 -6.47
C PRO A 180 28.37 13.43 -5.18
N GLY A 181 28.60 12.75 -4.06
CA GLY A 181 28.11 13.14 -2.73
C GLY A 181 28.72 14.42 -2.15
N ASP A 182 30.01 14.65 -2.41
CA ASP A 182 30.84 15.67 -1.75
C ASP A 182 30.66 17.10 -2.27
N THR A 183 29.58 17.42 -3.00
CA THR A 183 29.37 18.78 -3.50
C THR A 183 28.83 19.72 -2.40
N GLN A 184 29.66 20.09 -1.43
CA GLN A 184 29.59 21.40 -0.79
C GLN A 184 30.61 22.33 -1.45
N GLY A 185 30.15 23.22 -2.36
CA GLY A 185 30.90 24.40 -2.82
C GLY A 185 31.71 24.27 -4.12
N ASN A 186 31.08 24.49 -5.28
CA ASN A 186 31.44 25.54 -6.27
C ASN A 186 30.50 25.42 -7.49
N GLY A 187 29.82 26.50 -7.84
CA GLY A 187 28.66 26.54 -8.74
C GLY A 187 28.91 26.38 -10.24
N GLY A 188 29.98 25.68 -10.66
CA GLY A 188 30.26 25.44 -12.10
C GLY A 188 30.06 23.99 -12.55
N CYS A 189 30.41 23.01 -11.70
CA CYS A 189 30.41 21.58 -12.08
C CYS A 189 29.04 20.89 -11.87
N ARG A 190 28.14 21.48 -11.07
CA ARG A 190 26.78 20.94 -10.81
C ARG A 190 25.88 20.91 -12.05
N ASP A 191 26.13 21.79 -13.02
CA ASP A 191 25.32 21.91 -14.23
C ASP A 191 25.59 20.78 -15.25
N PHE A 192 26.69 20.04 -15.11
CA PHE A 192 27.07 18.93 -15.98
C PHE A 192 26.60 17.55 -15.50
N PHE A 193 26.16 17.42 -14.24
CA PHE A 193 25.68 16.14 -13.72
C PHE A 193 24.20 15.91 -14.05
N VAL A 194 23.92 14.70 -14.51
CA VAL A 194 22.64 14.14 -14.95
C VAL A 194 21.53 14.30 -13.90
N ALA A 195 21.89 14.38 -12.61
CA ALA A 195 21.00 14.67 -11.48
C ALA A 195 21.20 16.09 -10.92
N GLN A 196 20.71 17.12 -11.60
CA GLN A 196 20.83 18.53 -11.14
C GLN A 196 19.99 18.85 -9.89
N HIS A 197 19.07 17.97 -9.49
CA HIS A 197 18.21 18.12 -8.33
C HIS A 197 18.16 16.80 -7.56
N ILE A 198 18.33 16.86 -6.23
CA ILE A 198 18.23 15.69 -5.34
C ILE A 198 16.84 15.07 -5.51
N VAL A 199 16.76 13.98 -6.28
CA VAL A 199 15.55 13.17 -6.47
C VAL A 199 15.53 12.17 -5.32
N ARG A 200 15.08 12.62 -4.14
CA ARG A 200 14.46 11.65 -3.25
C ARG A 200 13.17 11.25 -3.94
N PRO A 201 12.90 9.95 -4.20
CA PRO A 201 11.52 9.57 -4.41
C PRO A 201 10.83 10.09 -3.16
N GLN A 202 9.98 11.10 -3.32
CA GLN A 202 9.06 11.40 -2.25
C GLN A 202 8.45 10.04 -1.95
N GLN A 203 8.53 9.60 -0.69
CA GLN A 203 7.52 8.69 -0.22
C GLN A 203 6.24 9.39 -0.62
N PHE A 204 5.63 8.93 -1.70
CA PHE A 204 4.27 9.25 -1.99
C PHE A 204 3.57 8.65 -0.77
N ILE A 205 3.35 9.49 0.23
CA ILE A 205 2.06 9.49 0.89
C ILE A 205 1.13 9.68 -0.29
N ALA A 206 0.70 8.56 -0.87
CA ALA A 206 -0.38 8.56 -1.81
C ALA A 206 -1.47 9.28 -1.04
N ARG A 207 -1.79 10.52 -1.42
CA ARG A 207 -3.04 11.12 -1.02
C ARG A 207 -4.06 10.05 -1.38
N TYR A 208 -4.67 9.48 -0.34
CA TYR A 208 -5.62 8.41 -0.52
C TYR A 208 -6.71 8.99 -1.40
N ASP A 209 -6.73 8.52 -2.63
CA ASP A 209 -7.62 9.05 -3.64
C ASP A 209 -8.92 8.27 -3.49
N PHE A 210 -9.81 8.82 -2.66
CA PHE A 210 -11.10 8.23 -2.30
C PHE A 210 -11.99 7.95 -3.53
N ALA A 211 -11.65 8.55 -4.68
CA ALA A 211 -12.36 8.38 -5.94
C ALA A 211 -11.98 7.12 -6.71
N ASN A 212 -10.85 6.46 -6.37
CA ASN A 212 -10.39 5.29 -7.12
C ASN A 212 -10.38 3.99 -6.27
N PRO A 213 -11.36 3.10 -6.45
CA PRO A 213 -11.43 1.83 -5.73
C PRO A 213 -10.27 0.88 -6.08
N ASP A 214 -9.45 1.21 -7.09
CA ASP A 214 -8.15 0.56 -7.40
C ASP A 214 -7.17 0.50 -6.24
N ARG A 215 -7.40 1.29 -5.19
CA ARG A 215 -6.51 1.40 -4.03
C ARG A 215 -7.00 0.66 -2.79
N LEU A 216 -8.14 -0.05 -2.86
CA LEU A 216 -8.52 -0.99 -1.79
C LEU A 216 -7.48 -2.13 -1.76
N GLY A 217 -6.71 -2.24 -0.68
CA GLY A 217 -5.66 -3.26 -0.59
C GLY A 217 -6.23 -4.69 -0.64
N ARG A 218 -5.42 -5.66 -1.05
CA ARG A 218 -5.76 -7.11 -1.12
C ARG A 218 -6.42 -7.65 0.17
N SER A 219 -6.12 -7.06 1.33
CA SER A 219 -6.76 -7.39 2.60
C SER A 219 -8.27 -7.13 2.64
N VAL A 220 -8.79 -6.12 1.93
CA VAL A 220 -10.24 -5.84 1.86
C VAL A 220 -10.94 -6.91 1.03
N TYR A 221 -10.37 -7.25 -0.13
CA TYR A 221 -10.94 -8.28 -1.00
C TYR A 221 -10.93 -9.65 -0.33
N ALA A 222 -9.82 -10.05 0.30
CA ALA A 222 -9.74 -11.30 1.05
C ALA A 222 -10.74 -11.35 2.21
N LEU A 223 -10.89 -10.23 2.93
CA LEU A 223 -11.89 -10.09 3.99
C LEU A 223 -13.31 -10.25 3.45
N LEU A 224 -13.66 -9.55 2.38
CA LEU A 224 -14.99 -9.65 1.77
C LEU A 224 -15.27 -11.06 1.25
N GLN A 225 -14.28 -11.71 0.62
CA GLN A 225 -14.41 -13.09 0.19
C GLN A 225 -14.71 -14.00 1.39
N GLN A 226 -13.95 -13.89 2.47
CA GLN A 226 -14.17 -14.65 3.70
C GLN A 226 -15.53 -14.40 4.36
N VAL A 227 -16.05 -13.17 4.31
CA VAL A 227 -17.39 -12.84 4.79
C VAL A 227 -18.44 -13.49 3.90
N HIS A 228 -18.27 -13.40 2.58
CA HIS A 228 -19.19 -13.95 1.59
C HIS A 228 -19.10 -15.46 1.40
N ASP A 229 -18.07 -16.12 1.93
CA ASP A 229 -18.03 -17.58 2.05
C ASP A 229 -18.93 -18.06 3.21
N ARG A 230 -19.12 -17.23 4.24
CA ARG A 230 -19.96 -17.54 5.42
C ARG A 230 -21.41 -17.08 5.26
N PHE A 231 -21.61 -15.96 4.56
CA PHE A 231 -22.92 -15.33 4.36
C PHE A 231 -24.01 -16.24 3.77
N PRO A 232 -23.75 -17.11 2.77
CA PRO A 232 -24.78 -18.01 2.23
C PRO A 232 -25.39 -18.92 3.30
N LEU A 233 -24.56 -19.42 4.22
CA LEU A 233 -25.01 -20.30 5.30
C LEU A 233 -25.86 -19.55 6.33
N THR A 234 -25.38 -18.38 6.78
CA THR A 234 -26.12 -17.57 7.76
C THR A 234 -27.44 -17.05 7.21
N LEU A 235 -27.45 -16.65 5.93
CA LEU A 235 -28.67 -16.24 5.24
C LEU A 235 -29.67 -17.40 5.17
N ASN A 236 -29.25 -18.58 4.71
CA ASN A 236 -30.13 -19.73 4.59
C ASN A 236 -30.74 -20.13 5.95
N GLN A 237 -29.94 -20.09 7.02
CA GLN A 237 -30.41 -20.38 8.39
C GLN A 237 -31.49 -19.38 8.83
N LEU A 238 -31.25 -18.07 8.71
CA LEU A 238 -32.24 -17.07 9.14
C LEU A 238 -33.50 -17.07 8.27
N MET A 239 -33.37 -17.25 6.96
CA MET A 239 -34.51 -17.35 6.04
C MET A 239 -35.37 -18.58 6.32
N THR A 240 -34.76 -19.71 6.69
CA THR A 240 -35.49 -20.92 7.08
C THR A 240 -36.26 -20.72 8.39
N VAL A 241 -35.65 -20.06 9.38
CA VAL A 241 -36.27 -19.84 10.70
C VAL A 241 -37.39 -18.80 10.63
N ARG A 242 -37.16 -17.66 9.99
CA ARG A 242 -38.11 -16.53 9.97
C ARG A 242 -39.13 -16.62 8.83
N GLY A 243 -38.68 -17.07 7.66
CA GLY A 243 -39.47 -17.10 6.44
C GLY A 243 -39.98 -18.49 6.03
N ARG A 244 -39.50 -19.56 6.68
CA ARG A 244 -39.76 -20.96 6.29
C ARG A 244 -39.39 -21.24 4.82
N VAL A 245 -38.35 -20.56 4.34
CA VAL A 245 -37.88 -20.62 2.96
C VAL A 245 -36.38 -20.83 2.95
N GLY A 246 -35.93 -21.83 2.17
CA GLY A 246 -34.51 -22.04 1.91
C GLY A 246 -34.01 -21.12 0.80
N ALA A 247 -32.83 -20.54 0.99
CA ALA A 247 -32.17 -19.68 0.00
C ALA A 247 -30.76 -20.20 -0.27
N ARG A 248 -30.41 -20.38 -1.55
CA ARG A 248 -29.07 -20.78 -1.98
C ARG A 248 -28.42 -19.67 -2.79
N LEU A 249 -27.22 -19.26 -2.42
CA LEU A 249 -26.45 -18.25 -3.16
C LEU A 249 -25.38 -18.92 -4.03
N SER A 250 -25.12 -18.34 -5.20
CA SER A 250 -23.95 -18.68 -6.02
C SER A 250 -22.65 -18.21 -5.36
N PRO A 251 -21.48 -18.62 -5.87
CA PRO A 251 -20.22 -17.97 -5.52
C PRO A 251 -20.29 -16.45 -5.74
N LEU A 252 -19.57 -15.70 -4.91
CA LEU A 252 -19.47 -14.25 -4.99
C LEU A 252 -18.87 -13.83 -6.34
N ARG A 253 -19.53 -12.90 -7.02
CA ARG A 253 -18.92 -12.08 -8.07
C ARG A 253 -18.66 -10.69 -7.52
N LEU A 254 -17.41 -10.25 -7.62
CA LEU A 254 -17.02 -8.94 -7.18
C LEU A 254 -16.72 -8.07 -8.40
N GLU A 255 -17.37 -6.91 -8.45
CA GLU A 255 -17.11 -5.86 -9.41
C GLU A 255 -16.71 -4.59 -8.68
N LYS A 256 -16.02 -3.72 -9.41
CA LYS A 256 -15.36 -2.55 -8.84
C LYS A 256 -15.50 -1.40 -9.81
N ASP A 257 -16.00 -0.30 -9.29
CA ASP A 257 -16.29 0.89 -10.09
C ASP A 257 -16.60 2.08 -9.16
N SER A 258 -16.88 3.25 -9.72
CA SER A 258 -17.43 4.37 -8.96
C SER A 258 -18.88 4.12 -8.52
N CYS A 259 -19.28 4.70 -7.38
CA CYS A 259 -20.69 4.75 -6.96
C CYS A 259 -21.58 5.27 -8.10
N ALA A 260 -21.18 6.39 -8.73
CA ALA A 260 -21.91 6.99 -9.84
C ALA A 260 -22.14 6.03 -11.01
N HIS A 261 -21.12 5.25 -11.40
CA HIS A 261 -21.24 4.32 -12.52
C HIS A 261 -22.18 3.16 -12.19
N PHE A 262 -22.09 2.61 -10.97
CA PHE A 262 -23.01 1.56 -10.54
C PHE A 262 -24.46 2.04 -10.49
N LEU A 263 -24.71 3.24 -9.95
CA LEU A 263 -26.05 3.82 -9.90
C LEU A 263 -26.64 4.12 -11.29
N ARG A 264 -25.79 4.35 -12.31
CA ARG A 264 -26.23 4.64 -13.68
C ARG A 264 -26.39 3.40 -14.56
N ARG A 265 -25.93 2.23 -14.11
CA ARG A 265 -26.17 1.00 -14.86
C ARG A 265 -27.65 0.66 -14.79
N GLU A 266 -28.24 0.31 -15.93
CA GLU A 266 -29.57 -0.29 -16.02
C GLU A 266 -29.54 -1.69 -15.40
N TYR A 267 -29.54 -1.73 -14.08
CA TYR A 267 -29.82 -2.96 -13.36
C TYR A 267 -31.30 -3.00 -13.02
N ASP A 268 -31.91 -4.17 -13.10
CA ASP A 268 -33.26 -4.46 -12.60
C ASP A 268 -33.33 -4.46 -11.06
N TRP A 269 -32.68 -3.49 -10.40
CA TRP A 269 -32.68 -3.28 -8.94
C TRP A 269 -34.02 -2.76 -8.47
N SER A 270 -35.02 -3.63 -8.47
CA SER A 270 -36.39 -3.22 -8.21
C SER A 270 -36.65 -2.90 -6.74
N VAL A 271 -35.86 -3.45 -5.82
CA VAL A 271 -35.94 -3.18 -4.38
C VAL A 271 -34.53 -2.95 -3.84
N ALA A 272 -34.34 -1.84 -3.14
CA ALA A 272 -33.09 -1.50 -2.46
C ALA A 272 -33.32 -1.15 -0.99
N ALA A 273 -32.41 -1.59 -0.13
CA ALA A 273 -32.40 -1.28 1.29
C ALA A 273 -31.09 -0.61 1.68
N PHE A 274 -31.19 0.45 2.47
CA PHE A 274 -30.07 1.25 2.92
C PHE A 274 -29.77 0.91 4.38
N PHE A 275 -28.54 0.52 4.65
CA PHE A 275 -28.07 0.15 5.96
C PHE A 275 -27.04 1.16 6.44
N GLN A 276 -27.34 1.83 7.55
CA GLN A 276 -26.34 2.60 8.27
C GLN A 276 -25.45 1.64 9.05
N VAL A 277 -24.17 1.63 8.72
CA VAL A 277 -23.12 0.93 9.45
C VAL A 277 -22.59 1.88 10.51
N VAL A 278 -22.73 1.51 11.77
CA VAL A 278 -22.33 2.36 12.90
C VAL A 278 -20.84 2.68 12.82
N GLY A 279 -20.50 3.95 12.61
CA GLY A 279 -19.12 4.45 12.54
C GLY A 279 -18.41 4.29 11.19
N HIS A 280 -19.07 3.73 10.16
CA HIS A 280 -18.43 3.46 8.87
C HIS A 280 -19.13 4.09 7.66
N GLY A 281 -20.46 4.30 7.69
CA GLY A 281 -21.18 4.93 6.58
C GLY A 281 -22.43 4.16 6.16
N VAL A 282 -22.84 4.28 4.90
CA VAL A 282 -24.06 3.66 4.36
C VAL A 282 -23.70 2.58 3.36
N TRP A 283 -24.34 1.41 3.49
CA TRP A 283 -24.28 0.30 2.54
C TRP A 283 -25.64 0.09 1.91
N VAL A 284 -25.68 -0.36 0.65
CA VAL A 284 -26.93 -0.63 -0.06
C VAL A 284 -27.02 -2.10 -0.40
N LEU A 285 -28.17 -2.69 -0.11
CA LEU A 285 -28.55 -4.04 -0.53
C LEU A 285 -29.62 -3.93 -1.60
N ALA A 286 -29.38 -4.53 -2.77
CA ALA A 286 -30.34 -4.60 -3.86
C ALA A 286 -30.81 -6.04 -4.09
N LEU A 287 -32.10 -6.18 -4.42
CA LEU A 287 -32.75 -7.45 -4.71
C LEU A 287 -33.60 -7.34 -5.98
N SER A 288 -33.51 -8.37 -6.84
CA SER A 288 -34.36 -8.48 -8.03
C SER A 288 -35.85 -8.56 -7.68
N ARG A 289 -36.71 -7.97 -8.52
CA ARG A 289 -38.18 -7.96 -8.30
C ARG A 289 -38.79 -9.33 -8.13
N SER A 290 -38.32 -10.30 -8.93
CA SER A 290 -38.86 -11.65 -8.96
C SER A 290 -38.79 -12.30 -7.58
N ILE A 291 -37.60 -12.26 -6.99
CA ILE A 291 -37.32 -12.78 -5.65
C ILE A 291 -38.06 -11.98 -4.58
N ALA A 292 -38.13 -10.66 -4.70
CA ALA A 292 -38.86 -9.81 -3.76
C ALA A 292 -40.35 -10.21 -3.68
N LEU A 293 -41.00 -10.43 -4.84
CA LEU A 293 -42.40 -10.87 -4.92
C LEU A 293 -42.61 -12.24 -4.30
N LEU A 294 -41.74 -13.20 -4.62
CA LEU A 294 -41.80 -14.55 -4.07
C LEU A 294 -41.65 -14.53 -2.55
N LEU A 295 -40.73 -13.74 -2.02
CA LEU A 295 -40.49 -13.62 -0.58
C LEU A 295 -41.68 -12.99 0.14
N ILE A 296 -42.34 -12.00 -0.46
CA ILE A 296 -43.56 -11.42 0.11
C ILE A 296 -44.65 -12.48 0.24
N ASP A 297 -44.93 -13.21 -0.84
CA ASP A 297 -45.98 -14.23 -0.82
C ASP A 297 -45.71 -15.29 0.26
N ARG A 298 -44.46 -15.76 0.35
CA ARG A 298 -44.01 -16.70 1.37
C ARG A 298 -44.17 -16.16 2.80
N TRP A 299 -43.79 -14.90 3.04
CA TRP A 299 -43.92 -14.26 4.35
C TRP A 299 -45.37 -14.03 4.77
N LEU A 300 -46.27 -13.84 3.80
CA LEU A 300 -47.72 -13.75 4.02
C LEU A 300 -48.39 -15.14 4.15
N GLY A 301 -47.62 -16.22 4.06
CA GLY A 301 -48.10 -17.61 4.20
C GLY A 301 -48.52 -18.30 2.91
N GLY A 302 -48.28 -17.68 1.76
CA GLY A 302 -48.64 -18.17 0.44
C GLY A 302 -47.72 -19.26 -0.14
N PRO A 303 -48.13 -19.87 -1.26
CA PRO A 303 -47.43 -20.97 -1.95
C PRO A 303 -46.12 -20.55 -2.66
N GLY A 304 -45.74 -19.26 -2.62
CA GLY A 304 -44.57 -18.70 -3.28
C GLY A 304 -44.72 -18.64 -4.80
N GLN A 305 -45.95 -18.69 -5.29
CA GLN A 305 -46.24 -18.76 -6.72
C GLN A 305 -46.33 -17.35 -7.29
N MET A 306 -45.60 -17.12 -8.39
CA MET A 306 -45.75 -15.90 -9.16
C MET A 306 -47.08 -15.91 -9.90
N GLY A 307 -48.07 -15.16 -9.39
CA GLY A 307 -49.16 -14.69 -10.23
C GLY A 307 -48.67 -13.59 -11.16
N GLU A 308 -49.31 -13.43 -12.33
CA GLU A 308 -49.17 -12.22 -13.14
C GLU A 308 -49.61 -11.01 -12.31
N ARG A 309 -48.62 -10.29 -11.78
CA ARG A 309 -48.89 -9.12 -10.95
C ARG A 309 -49.15 -7.92 -11.88
N ILE A 310 -50.42 -7.57 -12.01
CA ILE A 310 -50.91 -6.46 -12.84
C ILE A 310 -50.50 -5.09 -12.27
N ALA A 311 -50.32 -4.97 -10.94
CA ALA A 311 -50.00 -3.71 -10.29
C ALA A 311 -48.49 -3.40 -10.27
N THR A 312 -48.12 -2.23 -10.80
CA THR A 312 -46.75 -1.70 -10.82
C THR A 312 -46.26 -1.19 -9.47
N ALA A 313 -47.18 -0.72 -8.60
CA ALA A 313 -46.86 -0.20 -7.28
C ALA A 313 -46.95 -1.28 -6.17
N TRP A 314 -46.17 -1.09 -5.11
CA TRP A 314 -46.17 -1.93 -3.90
C TRP A 314 -47.18 -1.40 -2.87
N THR A 315 -47.94 -2.27 -2.23
CA THR A 315 -48.89 -1.90 -1.17
C THR A 315 -48.16 -1.66 0.17
N PRO A 316 -48.78 -0.95 1.14
CA PRO A 316 -48.16 -0.71 2.45
C PRO A 316 -47.82 -2.01 3.21
N LEU A 317 -48.66 -3.05 3.09
CA LEU A 317 -48.40 -4.36 3.69
C LEU A 317 -47.16 -5.00 3.06
N GLU A 318 -47.06 -4.96 1.73
CA GLU A 318 -45.92 -5.51 1.00
C GLU A 318 -44.63 -4.76 1.31
N GLN A 319 -44.68 -3.43 1.45
CA GLN A 319 -43.54 -2.63 1.89
C GLN A 319 -43.08 -3.01 3.30
N ALA A 320 -44.02 -3.23 4.23
CA ALA A 320 -43.71 -3.68 5.59
C ALA A 320 -43.07 -5.09 5.59
N VAL A 321 -43.57 -6.01 4.75
CA VAL A 321 -42.98 -7.33 4.58
C VAL A 321 -41.58 -7.24 3.95
N LEU A 322 -41.39 -6.40 2.92
CA LEU A 322 -40.08 -6.16 2.32
C LEU A 322 -39.09 -5.60 3.34
N GLN A 323 -39.50 -4.68 4.21
CA GLN A 323 -38.66 -4.20 5.30
C GLN A 323 -38.22 -5.33 6.22
N ALA A 324 -39.12 -6.23 6.62
CA ALA A 324 -38.78 -7.38 7.45
C ALA A 324 -37.84 -8.37 6.75
N VAL A 325 -38.04 -8.61 5.46
CA VAL A 325 -37.18 -9.46 4.62
C VAL A 325 -35.78 -8.84 4.50
N MET A 326 -35.69 -7.58 4.07
CA MET A 326 -34.40 -6.90 3.91
C MET A 326 -33.65 -6.79 5.25
N ALA A 327 -34.36 -6.50 6.36
CA ALA A 327 -33.78 -6.52 7.69
C ALA A 327 -33.20 -7.90 8.04
N THR A 328 -33.88 -8.99 7.69
CA THR A 328 -33.39 -10.35 7.91
C THR A 328 -32.13 -10.66 7.09
N VAL A 329 -32.05 -10.17 5.85
CA VAL A 329 -30.81 -10.29 5.04
C VAL A 329 -29.68 -9.47 5.65
N GLY A 330 -29.98 -8.26 6.14
CA GLY A 330 -29.02 -7.42 6.87
C GLY A 330 -28.49 -8.09 8.14
N ASP A 331 -29.36 -8.69 8.94
CA ASP A 331 -28.99 -9.46 10.14
C ASP A 331 -28.05 -10.63 9.77
N ALA A 332 -28.39 -11.39 8.72
CA ALA A 332 -27.55 -12.49 8.25
C ALA A 332 -26.15 -12.02 7.83
N TYR A 333 -26.08 -10.86 7.18
CA TYR A 333 -24.82 -10.26 6.75
C TYR A 333 -24.00 -9.76 7.95
N ALA A 334 -24.63 -9.10 8.92
CA ALA A 334 -23.99 -8.68 10.17
C ALA A 334 -23.40 -9.86 10.96
N ILE A 335 -24.12 -10.99 11.02
CA ILE A 335 -23.61 -12.23 11.65
C ILE A 335 -22.38 -12.75 10.88
N ALA A 336 -22.44 -12.79 9.55
CA ALA A 336 -21.32 -13.23 8.73
C ALA A 336 -20.06 -12.36 8.95
N TRP A 337 -20.22 -11.04 9.00
CA TRP A 337 -19.13 -10.10 9.34
C TRP A 337 -18.52 -10.36 10.72
N THR A 338 -19.37 -10.61 11.71
CA THR A 338 -18.95 -10.88 13.10
C THR A 338 -18.12 -12.17 13.21
N GLN A 339 -18.36 -13.15 12.34
CA GLN A 339 -17.58 -14.40 12.30
C GLN A 339 -16.18 -14.26 11.69
N VAL A 340 -15.91 -13.17 10.97
CA VAL A 340 -14.61 -12.94 10.29
C VAL A 340 -13.77 -11.90 11.01
N THR A 341 -14.43 -10.87 11.55
CA THR A 341 -13.78 -9.69 12.13
C THR A 341 -14.37 -9.36 13.49
N GLU A 342 -14.93 -8.16 13.65
CA GLU A 342 -15.58 -7.68 14.85
C GLU A 342 -17.08 -7.53 14.59
N GLN A 343 -17.83 -7.28 15.65
CA GLN A 343 -19.28 -7.10 15.57
C GLN A 343 -19.63 -5.89 14.72
N VAL A 344 -20.27 -6.14 13.58
CA VAL A 344 -20.79 -5.09 12.67
C VAL A 344 -22.27 -4.90 12.96
N THR A 345 -22.66 -3.68 13.30
CA THR A 345 -24.06 -3.31 13.51
C THR A 345 -24.60 -2.63 12.27
N LEU A 346 -25.51 -3.31 11.57
CA LEU A 346 -26.24 -2.79 10.41
C LEU A 346 -27.62 -2.35 10.85
N ARG A 347 -27.92 -1.04 10.74
CA ARG A 347 -29.25 -0.51 11.02
C ARG A 347 -29.95 -0.18 9.70
N LEU A 348 -31.02 -0.89 9.39
CA LEU A 348 -31.89 -0.57 8.25
C LEU A 348 -32.50 0.83 8.46
N THR A 349 -32.30 1.73 7.49
CA THR A 349 -32.84 3.10 7.55
C THR A 349 -34.01 3.27 6.59
N HIS A 350 -33.85 2.82 5.35
CA HIS A 350 -34.85 2.98 4.29
C HIS A 350 -34.93 1.74 3.42
N VAL A 351 -36.12 1.46 2.90
CA VAL A 351 -36.35 0.52 1.80
C VAL A 351 -37.04 1.30 0.70
N LEU A 352 -36.43 1.29 -0.47
CA LEU A 352 -36.91 1.96 -1.68
C LEU A 352 -37.27 0.92 -2.74
N THR A 353 -38.25 1.26 -3.56
CA THR A 353 -38.75 0.39 -4.64
C THR A 353 -38.86 1.18 -5.93
N GLY A 354 -38.59 0.56 -7.07
CA GLY A 354 -38.58 1.23 -8.37
C GLY A 354 -37.24 1.89 -8.67
N ASP A 355 -37.23 3.01 -9.40
CA ASP A 355 -36.02 3.78 -9.65
C ASP A 355 -35.65 4.59 -8.40
N TRP A 356 -34.63 4.11 -7.68
CA TRP A 356 -34.12 4.71 -6.45
C TRP A 356 -32.80 5.46 -6.65
N THR A 357 -32.32 5.59 -7.90
CA THR A 357 -30.99 6.12 -8.23
C THR A 357 -30.82 7.56 -7.70
N ALA A 358 -31.80 8.43 -7.95
CA ALA A 358 -31.78 9.82 -7.50
C ALA A 358 -31.76 9.94 -5.96
N GLN A 359 -32.50 9.07 -5.25
CA GLN A 359 -32.49 9.06 -3.79
C GLN A 359 -31.16 8.50 -3.26
N ALA A 360 -30.58 7.49 -3.91
CA ALA A 360 -29.26 6.97 -3.56
C ALA A 360 -28.17 8.03 -3.70
N SER A 361 -28.21 8.86 -4.74
CA SER A 361 -27.27 9.97 -4.94
C SER A 361 -27.22 10.95 -3.76
N THR A 362 -28.31 11.07 -2.99
CA THR A 362 -28.34 11.92 -1.79
C THR A 362 -27.77 11.25 -0.54
N MET A 363 -27.75 9.92 -0.50
CA MET A 363 -27.30 9.12 0.66
C MET A 363 -25.87 8.57 0.49
N LEU A 364 -25.41 8.45 -0.74
CA LEU A 364 -24.09 7.95 -1.11
C LEU A 364 -23.22 9.08 -1.67
N ASN A 365 -21.90 8.96 -1.51
CA ASN A 365 -20.97 9.83 -2.19
C ASN A 365 -20.70 9.30 -3.60
N GLU A 366 -21.31 9.90 -4.62
CA GLU A 366 -21.19 9.45 -6.02
C GLU A 366 -19.74 9.45 -6.54
N GLY A 367 -18.92 10.37 -6.04
CA GLY A 367 -17.53 10.52 -6.45
C GLY A 367 -16.58 9.51 -5.78
N SER A 368 -17.05 8.71 -4.81
CA SER A 368 -16.21 7.69 -4.19
C SER A 368 -16.21 6.38 -4.99
N GLY A 369 -15.08 5.67 -4.91
CA GLY A 369 -15.01 4.29 -5.39
C GLY A 369 -15.93 3.37 -4.59
N ALA A 370 -16.43 2.31 -5.21
CA ALA A 370 -17.29 1.31 -4.58
C ALA A 370 -16.98 -0.10 -5.07
N LEU A 371 -17.40 -1.07 -4.26
CA LEU A 371 -17.41 -2.48 -4.60
C LEU A 371 -18.86 -2.96 -4.71
N LEU A 372 -19.17 -3.68 -5.78
CA LEU A 372 -20.44 -4.35 -6.00
C LEU A 372 -20.26 -5.85 -5.84
N LEU A 373 -20.89 -6.42 -4.82
CA LEU A 373 -20.79 -7.83 -4.46
C LEU A 373 -22.08 -8.52 -4.85
N SER A 374 -22.01 -9.40 -5.83
CA SER A 374 -23.17 -10.00 -6.50
C SER A 374 -23.26 -11.50 -6.27
N HIS A 375 -24.46 -11.95 -5.91
CA HIS A 375 -24.84 -13.35 -5.86
C HIS A 375 -26.07 -13.61 -6.73
N ARG A 376 -26.10 -14.76 -7.41
CA ARG A 376 -27.37 -15.34 -7.86
C ARG A 376 -28.02 -16.03 -6.69
N ILE A 377 -29.25 -15.66 -6.38
CA ILE A 377 -30.05 -16.26 -5.31
C ILE A 377 -31.08 -17.21 -5.93
N HIS A 378 -31.15 -18.42 -5.40
CA HIS A 378 -32.10 -19.46 -5.79
C HIS A 378 -33.05 -19.72 -4.64
N ILE A 379 -34.35 -19.60 -4.91
CA ILE A 379 -35.42 -19.90 -3.95
C ILE A 379 -36.48 -20.75 -4.65
N GLY A 380 -36.57 -22.03 -4.27
CA GLY A 380 -37.33 -22.99 -5.06
C GLY A 380 -36.72 -23.12 -6.45
N GLU A 381 -37.56 -22.91 -7.48
CA GLU A 381 -37.16 -22.90 -8.90
C GLU A 381 -36.78 -21.51 -9.42
N GLU A 382 -37.06 -20.45 -8.65
CA GLU A 382 -36.81 -19.07 -9.08
C GLU A 382 -35.37 -18.65 -8.86
N VAL A 383 -34.81 -17.95 -9.85
CA VAL A 383 -33.46 -17.41 -9.83
C VAL A 383 -33.49 -15.91 -9.99
N GLY A 384 -32.83 -15.21 -9.07
CA GLY A 384 -32.67 -13.77 -9.14
C GLY A 384 -31.29 -13.33 -8.69
N VAL A 385 -31.16 -12.04 -8.41
CA VAL A 385 -29.89 -11.41 -8.06
C VAL A 385 -30.03 -10.69 -6.73
N LEU A 386 -29.04 -10.91 -5.85
CA LEU A 386 -28.84 -10.23 -4.58
C LEU A 386 -27.49 -9.52 -4.65
N GLN A 387 -27.45 -8.22 -4.42
CA GLN A 387 -26.21 -7.45 -4.51
C GLN A 387 -26.01 -6.53 -3.31
N TRP A 388 -24.77 -6.38 -2.89
CA TRP A 388 -24.34 -5.37 -1.93
C TRP A 388 -23.46 -4.34 -2.63
N LEU A 389 -23.82 -3.06 -2.52
CA LEU A 389 -22.98 -1.95 -2.91
C LEU A 389 -22.33 -1.36 -1.65
N LEU A 390 -21.00 -1.46 -1.61
CA LEU A 390 -20.17 -1.04 -0.49
C LEU A 390 -19.23 0.08 -0.94
N PRO A 391 -19.42 1.33 -0.48
CA PRO A 391 -18.49 2.40 -0.80
C PRO A 391 -17.11 2.14 -0.16
N ALA A 392 -16.04 2.39 -0.91
CA ALA A 392 -14.67 2.03 -0.55
C ALA A 392 -14.21 2.67 0.76
N ASP A 393 -14.62 3.92 1.02
CA ASP A 393 -14.33 4.69 2.22
C ASP A 393 -14.88 4.02 3.49
N THR A 394 -16.02 3.36 3.39
CA THR A 394 -16.64 2.63 4.53
C THR A 394 -15.86 1.37 4.92
N LEU A 395 -15.14 0.76 3.96
CA LEU A 395 -14.43 -0.51 4.12
C LEU A 395 -13.03 -0.37 4.73
N LEU A 396 -12.44 0.83 4.64
CA LEU A 396 -11.09 1.11 5.13
C LEU A 396 -10.89 0.76 6.60
N GLY A 397 -11.88 1.09 7.44
CA GLY A 397 -11.81 0.85 8.89
C GLY A 397 -11.72 -0.64 9.25
N PHE A 398 -12.23 -1.52 8.39
CA PHE A 398 -12.16 -2.97 8.60
C PHE A 398 -10.83 -3.57 8.14
N SER A 399 -10.24 -3.04 7.05
CA SER A 399 -8.95 -3.49 6.50
C SER A 399 -7.78 -3.35 7.49
N GLU A 400 -7.63 -2.17 8.07
CA GLU A 400 -6.54 -1.86 9.02
C GLU A 400 -6.60 -2.75 10.27
N ARG A 401 -7.80 -3.17 10.68
CA ARG A 401 -8.01 -4.05 11.83
C ARG A 401 -7.83 -5.53 11.47
N HIS A 402 -8.33 -5.98 10.32
CA HIS A 402 -8.10 -7.36 9.85
C HIS A 402 -6.62 -7.67 9.65
N ARG A 403 -5.81 -6.67 9.25
CA ARG A 403 -4.34 -6.81 9.20
C ARG A 403 -3.74 -7.09 10.59
N ARG A 404 -4.30 -6.53 11.67
CA ARG A 404 -3.84 -6.77 13.05
C ARG A 404 -4.20 -8.17 13.57
N THR A 405 -5.25 -8.79 13.06
CA THR A 405 -5.67 -10.15 13.46
C THR A 405 -5.03 -11.25 12.62
N ALA A 406 -4.85 -11.02 11.32
CA ALA A 406 -4.22 -11.99 10.40
C ALA A 406 -2.70 -12.08 10.56
N SER A 407 -2.05 -11.05 11.13
CA SER A 407 -0.63 -11.08 11.44
C SER A 407 -0.42 -10.90 12.95
N ARG A 408 -0.13 -12.00 13.66
CA ARG A 408 0.67 -11.94 14.89
C ARG A 408 2.13 -12.29 14.57
N PRO A 409 2.93 -11.38 13.99
CA PRO A 409 4.34 -11.35 14.29
C PRO A 409 4.51 -10.73 15.68
N SER A 410 5.40 -11.35 16.46
CA SER A 410 5.88 -10.87 17.74
C SER A 410 6.09 -9.36 17.76
N ALA A 411 5.47 -8.70 18.76
CA ALA A 411 5.68 -7.35 19.24
C ALA A 411 6.45 -6.36 18.34
N THR A 412 5.74 -5.41 17.75
CA THR A 412 6.20 -4.00 17.69
C THR A 412 4.98 -3.07 17.61
N PRO A 413 4.81 -2.12 18.56
CA PRO A 413 3.86 -1.04 18.40
C PRO A 413 4.50 0.11 17.61
N LEU A 414 3.64 0.85 16.90
CA LEU A 414 3.79 2.24 16.40
C LEU A 414 3.70 2.41 14.88
N ALA A 415 2.46 2.39 14.39
CA ALA A 415 2.07 3.15 13.21
C ALA A 415 1.88 4.63 13.61
N ARG A 416 2.93 5.43 13.39
CA ARG A 416 3.01 6.88 13.13
C ARG A 416 4.44 7.30 13.44
N SER A 417 5.30 7.32 12.43
CA SER A 417 6.69 7.78 12.57
C SER A 417 6.74 9.30 12.68
N VAL A 418 6.43 9.81 13.87
CA VAL A 418 7.05 11.05 14.34
C VAL A 418 8.44 10.63 14.79
N VAL A 419 9.48 11.08 14.08
CA VAL A 419 10.86 10.87 14.52
C VAL A 419 11.08 11.79 15.73
N VAL A 420 11.04 11.20 16.92
CA VAL A 420 11.30 11.90 18.18
C VAL A 420 12.75 11.63 18.56
N THR A 421 13.58 12.67 18.62
CA THR A 421 14.95 12.55 19.12
C THR A 421 14.92 12.40 20.62
N LEU A 422 15.12 11.16 21.10
CA LEU A 422 15.29 10.86 22.51
C LEU A 422 16.75 10.99 22.89
N ARG A 423 17.02 11.69 23.99
CA ARG A 423 18.34 11.76 24.62
C ARG A 423 18.30 11.01 25.94
N CYS A 424 19.44 10.42 26.31
CA CYS A 424 19.58 9.72 27.57
C CYS A 424 20.89 10.07 28.24
N GLY A 425 20.90 10.05 29.56
CA GLY A 425 22.09 10.31 30.35
C GLY A 425 21.81 10.12 31.83
N TRP A 426 22.90 10.03 32.60
CA TRP A 426 22.84 10.06 34.04
C TRP A 426 22.80 11.50 34.52
N GLN A 427 21.95 11.76 35.49
CA GLN A 427 22.11 12.95 36.30
C GLN A 427 23.37 12.74 37.13
N SER A 428 24.39 13.58 36.93
CA SER A 428 25.60 13.57 37.75
C SER A 428 25.41 14.53 38.91
N ASP A 429 25.88 14.15 40.10
CA ASP A 429 26.09 15.14 41.14
C ASP A 429 27.20 16.11 40.70
N PRO A 430 27.10 17.42 40.98
CA PRO A 430 28.13 18.37 40.58
C PRO A 430 29.47 18.01 41.23
N ILE A 431 30.49 17.78 40.40
CA ILE A 431 31.86 17.52 40.88
C ILE A 431 32.48 18.86 41.29
N PRO A 432 32.84 19.07 42.57
CA PRO A 432 33.49 20.30 42.98
C PRO A 432 34.84 20.45 42.26
N LEU A 433 35.16 21.67 41.82
CA LEU A 433 36.31 21.96 40.94
C LEU A 433 37.66 21.42 41.47
N ARG A 434 37.83 21.39 42.79
CA ARG A 434 39.00 20.81 43.48
C ARG A 434 39.17 19.30 43.26
N GLN A 435 38.06 18.58 43.09
CA GLN A 435 38.01 17.13 42.91
C GLN A 435 38.16 16.78 41.42
N LEU A 436 37.65 17.64 40.52
CA LEU A 436 37.88 17.53 39.07
C LEU A 436 39.39 17.58 38.74
N ALA A 437 40.15 18.45 39.40
CA ALA A 437 41.59 18.58 39.21
C ALA A 437 42.41 17.37 39.67
N GLN A 438 41.81 16.46 40.46
CA GLN A 438 42.47 15.29 41.02
C GLN A 438 42.13 13.99 40.29
N LEU A 439 41.22 14.02 39.31
CA LEU A 439 40.80 12.83 38.55
C LEU A 439 41.90 12.36 37.60
N LYS A 440 42.17 11.06 37.61
CA LYS A 440 43.07 10.37 36.68
C LYS A 440 42.31 9.37 35.82
N VAL A 441 42.87 9.03 34.65
CA VAL A 441 42.32 7.98 33.78
C VAL A 441 42.33 6.66 34.55
N GLY A 442 41.14 6.12 34.83
CA GLY A 442 40.94 4.92 35.65
C GLY A 442 40.11 5.16 36.91
N ASP A 443 39.89 6.41 37.31
CA ASP A 443 39.03 6.72 38.46
C ASP A 443 37.56 6.41 38.16
N LEU A 444 36.88 5.79 39.14
CA LEU A 444 35.48 5.42 39.04
C LEU A 444 34.60 6.58 39.52
N LEU A 445 33.81 7.15 38.60
CA LEU A 445 32.77 8.11 38.94
C LEU A 445 31.48 7.36 39.29
N PRO A 446 31.01 7.40 40.55
CA PRO A 446 29.80 6.71 40.93
C PRO A 446 28.57 7.40 40.32
N LEU A 447 27.74 6.62 39.64
CA LEU A 447 26.48 7.07 39.04
C LEU A 447 25.35 6.74 40.01
N HIS A 448 25.02 7.68 40.89
CA HIS A 448 24.04 7.47 41.96
C HIS A 448 22.58 7.54 41.48
N HIS A 449 22.32 8.25 40.38
CA HIS A 449 20.97 8.47 39.86
C HIS A 449 20.62 7.46 38.76
N PRO A 450 19.34 7.09 38.59
CA PRO A 450 18.93 6.25 37.47
C PRO A 450 19.19 6.97 36.14
N LEU A 451 19.48 6.21 35.08
CA LEU A 451 19.62 6.78 33.74
C LEU A 451 18.26 7.33 33.29
N VAL A 452 18.24 8.61 32.92
CA VAL A 452 17.02 9.35 32.58
C VAL A 452 16.89 9.45 31.06
N LEU A 453 15.66 9.37 30.56
CA LEU A 453 15.28 9.56 29.16
C LEU A 453 14.51 10.87 29.02
N TRP A 454 14.93 11.75 28.10
CA TRP A 454 14.27 13.04 27.88
C TRP A 454 14.15 13.40 26.40
N HIS A 455 13.17 14.26 26.12
CA HIS A 455 12.93 14.89 24.83
C HIS A 455 12.57 16.36 25.08
N ASP A 456 13.18 17.29 24.35
CA ASP A 456 12.89 18.73 24.43
C ASP A 456 12.75 19.27 25.88
N ASN A 457 13.76 18.98 26.72
CA ASN A 457 13.85 19.32 28.14
C ASN A 457 12.78 18.73 29.08
N ARG A 458 11.97 17.77 28.61
CA ARG A 458 11.04 17.03 29.46
C ARG A 458 11.52 15.60 29.65
N VAL A 459 11.60 15.20 30.92
CA VAL A 459 11.88 13.82 31.30
C VAL A 459 10.67 12.94 30.99
N ILE A 460 10.87 11.93 30.16
CA ILE A 460 9.81 11.00 29.71
C ILE A 460 9.80 9.73 30.56
N GLY A 461 10.97 9.32 31.10
CA GLY A 461 11.06 8.13 31.93
C GLY A 461 12.49 7.78 32.32
N THR A 462 12.68 6.56 32.81
CA THR A 462 13.98 6.01 33.19
C THR A 462 14.36 4.83 32.30
N GLY A 463 15.66 4.64 32.12
CA GLY A 463 16.23 3.55 31.37
C GLY A 463 17.25 2.77 32.20
N LYS A 464 17.55 1.56 31.77
CA LYS A 464 18.71 0.79 32.25
C LYS A 464 19.67 0.53 31.09
N PRO A 465 20.98 0.71 31.28
CA PRO A 465 21.95 0.28 30.28
C PRO A 465 21.85 -1.23 30.12
N PHE A 466 21.78 -1.69 28.87
CA PHE A 466 21.64 -3.09 28.50
C PHE A 466 22.57 -3.38 27.32
N ARG A 467 23.12 -4.60 27.25
CA ARG A 467 24.02 -4.98 26.16
C ARG A 467 23.26 -5.83 25.15
N LYS A 468 23.11 -5.34 23.92
CA LYS A 468 22.51 -6.10 22.81
C LYS A 468 23.58 -6.34 21.74
N GLY A 469 24.19 -7.52 21.77
CA GLY A 469 25.36 -7.84 20.95
C GLY A 469 26.57 -6.98 21.32
N ASN A 470 27.19 -6.32 20.34
CA ASN A 470 28.37 -5.47 20.56
C ASN A 470 28.03 -3.99 20.82
N ARG A 471 26.75 -3.65 21.03
CA ARG A 471 26.30 -2.27 21.29
C ARG A 471 25.74 -2.17 22.71
N ILE A 472 26.05 -1.05 23.37
CA ILE A 472 25.35 -0.63 24.58
C ILE A 472 24.06 0.05 24.12
N VAL A 473 22.93 -0.48 24.57
CA VAL A 473 21.59 0.07 24.31
C VAL A 473 20.95 0.43 25.63
N VAL A 474 19.93 1.28 25.60
CA VAL A 474 19.15 1.60 26.80
C VAL A 474 17.82 0.87 26.73
N GLN A 475 17.53 0.05 27.73
CA GLN A 475 16.23 -0.56 27.91
C GLN A 475 15.32 0.43 28.65
N VAL A 476 14.24 0.86 28.00
CA VAL A 476 13.24 1.76 28.59
C VAL A 476 12.43 0.98 29.63
N MET A 477 12.38 1.49 30.86
CA MET A 477 11.59 0.88 31.93
C MET A 477 10.16 1.45 31.89
N PRO A 478 9.11 0.61 32.02
CA PRO A 478 7.74 1.11 32.10
C PRO A 478 7.58 1.95 33.37
N THR A 479 7.19 3.21 33.21
CA THR A 479 6.99 4.15 34.31
C THR A 479 5.76 3.75 35.12
N GLY A 480 5.98 3.13 36.27
CA GLY A 480 5.00 3.10 37.35
C GLY A 480 4.71 4.53 37.82
N ALA A 481 3.48 4.78 38.23
CA ALA A 481 2.92 6.10 38.51
C ALA A 481 3.87 7.05 39.28
N ARG A 482 4.07 8.25 38.70
CA ARG A 482 4.50 9.53 39.29
C ARG A 482 5.62 9.48 40.34
N SER A 483 6.83 9.84 39.90
CA SER A 483 7.76 10.61 40.74
C SER A 483 8.20 11.84 39.94
N PRO A 484 8.20 13.06 40.50
CA PRO A 484 8.59 14.26 39.77
C PRO A 484 10.10 14.25 39.56
N LEU A 485 10.54 13.80 38.38
CA LEU A 485 11.92 13.99 37.96
C LEU A 485 12.07 15.46 37.54
N THR A 486 12.92 16.19 38.26
CA THR A 486 13.20 17.60 37.99
C THR A 486 13.80 17.76 36.59
N PRO A 487 13.35 18.74 35.80
CA PRO A 487 13.87 18.96 34.45
C PRO A 487 15.33 19.41 34.51
N PHE A 488 16.11 19.00 33.51
CA PHE A 488 17.45 19.55 33.28
C PHE A 488 17.34 21.07 33.03
N GLY A 489 17.97 21.87 33.89
CA GLY A 489 18.18 23.31 33.68
C GLY A 489 17.18 24.27 34.35
N ALA A 490 16.47 23.87 35.41
CA ALA A 490 15.60 24.79 36.17
C ALA A 490 16.28 25.47 37.37
N ASP A 491 17.59 25.31 37.56
CA ASP A 491 18.37 26.17 38.46
C ASP A 491 19.34 26.98 37.61
N GLY A 492 19.03 28.27 37.46
CA GLY A 492 19.98 29.23 36.94
C GLY A 492 21.15 29.37 37.92
N ARG A 493 22.36 29.10 37.41
CA ARG A 493 23.61 29.82 37.72
C ARG A 493 24.71 29.42 36.75
#